data_AF-A0A7X7F0G4-F1
#
_entry.id   AF-A0A7X7F0G4-F1
#
_cell.length_a   1.000
_cell.length_b   1.000
_cell.length_c   1.000
_cell.angle_alpha   90.00
_cell.angle_beta   90.00
_cell.angle_gamma   90.00
#
_symmetry.space_group_name_H-M   'P 1'
#
loop_
_entity.id
_entity.type
_entity.pdbx_description
1 polymer ?
#
loop_
_entity_poly.entity_id
_entity_poly.type
_entity_poly.pdbx_seq_one_letter_code
_entity_poly.pdbx_strand_id
1 'polypeptide(L)'
;NATDTPWTTGPCLALSEERPLSEDLLHYTPKGGRSELPVTTAINIAHEKSERETDRKLKAYSPRHDISYDLVTLEGKLQLRNFERRETRIVITNPVPGKTIETSDGGAISVDPDKLKLLERCGSVGWTVTLKAGEEKTLRYTYERYVPSH
;
A
#
# COMPACT_ATOMS: atom_id res chain seq x y z
N ASN A 1 -17.53 -4.21 -15.45
CA ASN A 1 -18.90 -4.24 -15.98
C ASN A 1 -18.91 -4.98 -17.33
N ALA A 2 -19.43 -6.21 -17.35
CA ALA A 2 -19.58 -7.02 -18.56
C ALA A 2 -21.01 -7.01 -19.13
N THR A 3 -21.94 -6.24 -18.56
CA THR A 3 -23.31 -6.14 -19.04
C THR A 3 -23.40 -5.16 -20.21
N ASP A 4 -24.55 -5.14 -20.89
CA ASP A 4 -24.79 -4.24 -22.02
C ASP A 4 -25.15 -2.79 -21.63
N THR A 5 -25.20 -2.50 -20.33
CA THR A 5 -25.61 -1.20 -19.77
C THR A 5 -24.60 -0.71 -18.73
N PRO A 6 -24.40 0.61 -18.57
CA PRO A 6 -23.54 1.14 -17.51
C PRO A 6 -24.11 0.82 -16.11
N TRP A 7 -23.23 0.64 -15.13
CA TRP A 7 -23.62 0.62 -13.72
C TRP A 7 -23.65 2.06 -13.21
N THR A 8 -24.74 2.46 -12.57
CA THR A 8 -24.86 3.77 -11.91
C THR A 8 -24.36 3.69 -10.48
N THR A 9 -23.93 4.83 -9.94
CA THR A 9 -23.48 4.91 -8.54
C THR A 9 -24.60 4.47 -7.59
N GLY A 10 -24.30 3.58 -6.65
CA GLY A 10 -25.29 3.08 -5.71
C GLY A 10 -24.71 2.12 -4.67
N PRO A 11 -25.45 1.85 -3.58
CA PRO A 11 -25.03 0.87 -2.58
C PRO A 11 -24.95 -0.53 -3.21
N CYS A 12 -23.92 -1.28 -2.86
CA CYS A 12 -23.65 -2.60 -3.39
C CYS A 12 -23.25 -3.56 -2.27
N LEU A 13 -23.84 -4.76 -2.27
CA LEU A 13 -23.46 -5.86 -1.41
C LEU A 13 -22.69 -6.89 -2.25
N ALA A 14 -21.42 -7.11 -1.94
CA ALA A 14 -20.63 -8.20 -2.52
C ALA A 14 -20.87 -9.48 -1.74
N LEU A 15 -21.13 -10.59 -2.45
CA LEU A 15 -21.35 -11.92 -1.88
C LEU A 15 -20.27 -12.90 -2.41
N SER A 16 -19.79 -13.79 -1.54
CA SER A 16 -19.08 -15.02 -1.93
C SER A 16 -20.01 -16.18 -1.65
N GLU A 17 -20.52 -16.80 -2.71
CA GLU A 17 -21.64 -17.75 -2.61
C GLU A 17 -22.81 -17.07 -1.90
N GLU A 18 -23.14 -17.51 -0.68
CA GLU A 18 -24.23 -16.93 0.13
C GLU A 18 -23.71 -16.06 1.30
N ARG A 19 -22.41 -15.82 1.39
CA ARG A 19 -21.80 -15.06 2.49
C ARG A 19 -21.53 -13.61 2.09
N PRO A 20 -22.00 -12.62 2.86
CA PRO A 20 -21.66 -11.23 2.61
C PRO A 20 -20.16 -11.00 2.83
N LEU A 21 -19.51 -10.45 1.80
CA LEU A 21 -18.11 -10.09 1.79
C LEU A 21 -17.91 -8.63 2.18
N SER A 22 -18.77 -7.75 1.66
CA SER A 22 -18.69 -6.31 1.89
C SER A 22 -19.95 -5.59 1.46
N GLU A 23 -20.21 -4.48 2.13
CA GLU A 23 -21.23 -3.52 1.74
C GLU A 23 -20.54 -2.17 1.58
N ASP A 24 -20.58 -1.61 0.37
CA ASP A 24 -19.96 -0.31 0.08
C ASP A 24 -20.65 0.35 -1.14
N LEU A 25 -20.21 1.56 -1.48
CA LEU A 25 -20.70 2.32 -2.63
C LEU A 25 -20.00 1.88 -3.92
N LEU A 26 -20.76 1.31 -4.85
CA LEU A 26 -20.29 1.12 -6.22
C LEU A 26 -20.30 2.46 -6.94
N HIS A 27 -19.20 2.84 -7.57
CA HIS A 27 -19.13 4.04 -8.42
C HIS A 27 -19.57 3.74 -9.85
N TYR A 28 -19.97 4.79 -10.57
CA TYR A 28 -20.33 4.71 -11.97
C TYR A 28 -19.28 3.92 -12.78
N THR A 29 -19.74 2.87 -13.47
CA THR A 29 -18.88 2.00 -14.28
C THR A 29 -19.46 1.87 -15.69
N PRO A 30 -18.80 2.44 -16.72
CA PRO A 30 -19.28 2.34 -18.10
C PRO A 30 -19.28 0.87 -18.59
N LYS A 31 -20.00 0.59 -19.68
CA LYS A 31 -19.97 -0.72 -20.35
C LYS A 31 -18.51 -1.09 -20.68
N GLY A 32 -18.08 -2.30 -20.29
CA GLY A 32 -16.69 -2.75 -20.44
C GLY A 32 -15.68 -2.17 -19.45
N GLY A 33 -16.09 -1.19 -18.62
CA GLY A 33 -15.23 -0.54 -17.63
C GLY A 33 -14.91 -1.42 -16.43
N ARG A 34 -13.92 -0.98 -15.64
CA ARG A 34 -13.55 -1.58 -14.35
C ARG A 34 -13.86 -0.61 -13.22
N SER A 35 -14.36 -1.13 -12.12
CA SER A 35 -14.48 -0.42 -10.84
C SER A 35 -14.01 -1.37 -9.76
N GLU A 36 -13.53 -0.80 -8.66
CA GLU A 36 -13.12 -1.50 -7.47
C GLU A 36 -14.20 -1.29 -6.41
N LEU A 37 -14.57 -2.36 -5.71
CA LEU A 37 -15.43 -2.30 -4.53
C LEU A 37 -14.59 -2.84 -3.37
N PRO A 38 -14.31 -2.03 -2.34
CA PRO A 38 -13.58 -2.49 -1.17
C PRO A 38 -14.27 -3.71 -0.57
N VAL A 39 -13.52 -4.80 -0.36
CA VAL A 39 -14.03 -5.96 0.35
C VAL A 39 -13.45 -5.97 1.75
N THR A 40 -14.31 -5.90 2.77
CA THR A 40 -13.92 -5.88 4.18
C THR A 40 -13.13 -7.15 4.50
N THR A 41 -11.81 -6.99 4.69
CA THR A 41 -10.82 -8.02 5.05
C THR A 41 -11.11 -9.41 4.49
N ALA A 42 -10.44 -9.77 3.40
CA ALA A 42 -10.28 -11.17 3.03
C ALA A 42 -9.65 -11.91 4.23
N ILE A 43 -10.47 -12.60 5.03
CA ILE A 43 -10.04 -13.36 6.23
C ILE A 43 -8.90 -14.33 5.87
N ASN A 44 -8.87 -14.76 4.61
CA ASN A 44 -7.94 -15.74 4.10
C ASN A 44 -6.66 -15.15 3.48
N ILE A 45 -6.43 -13.83 3.51
CA ILE A 45 -5.12 -13.24 3.19
C ILE A 45 -4.54 -12.63 4.45
N ALA A 46 -3.59 -13.33 5.08
CA ALA A 46 -2.86 -12.73 6.21
C ALA A 46 -1.72 -11.87 5.71
N HIS A 47 -1.45 -10.80 6.45
CA HIS A 47 -0.28 -9.98 6.22
C HIS A 47 0.39 -9.59 7.54
N GLU A 48 1.71 -9.40 7.48
CA GLU A 48 2.51 -8.86 8.57
C GLU A 48 3.42 -7.78 8.01
N LYS A 49 3.44 -6.61 8.65
CA LYS A 49 4.31 -5.49 8.29
C LYS A 49 5.28 -5.23 9.41
N SER A 50 6.56 -5.14 9.09
CA SER A 50 7.60 -4.67 10.01
C SER A 50 8.51 -3.67 9.32
N GLU A 51 9.05 -2.73 10.11
CA GLU A 51 10.00 -1.73 9.65
C GLU A 51 11.16 -1.67 10.65
N ARG A 52 12.38 -1.46 10.14
CA ARG A 52 13.59 -1.34 10.96
C ARG A 52 14.49 -0.26 10.41
N GLU A 53 15.03 0.56 11.31
CA GLU A 53 16.11 1.50 10.99
C GLU A 53 17.40 0.72 10.65
N THR A 54 17.95 1.00 9.46
CA THR A 54 19.16 0.36 8.95
C THR A 54 20.36 1.31 8.93
N ASP A 55 20.10 2.61 8.80
CA ASP A 55 21.14 3.65 8.84
C ASP A 55 20.59 4.96 9.40
N ARG A 56 21.48 5.76 9.99
CA ARG A 56 21.18 7.12 10.42
C ARG A 56 22.38 8.03 10.20
N LYS A 57 22.17 9.08 9.42
CA LYS A 57 23.11 10.19 9.28
C LYS A 57 22.69 11.35 10.17
N LEU A 58 23.46 11.57 11.25
CA LEU A 58 23.23 12.67 12.17
C LEU A 58 23.46 14.03 11.51
N LYS A 59 22.60 15.00 11.84
CA LYS A 59 22.67 16.39 11.34
C LYS A 59 22.84 16.47 9.82
N ALA A 60 22.15 15.59 9.09
CA ALA A 60 22.19 15.52 7.62
C ALA A 60 21.68 16.81 6.95
N TYR A 61 20.82 17.58 7.64
CA TYR A 61 20.36 18.88 7.20
C TYR A 61 20.23 19.84 8.39
N SER A 62 20.85 21.02 8.32
CA SER A 62 20.82 22.03 9.38
C SER A 62 20.46 23.39 8.79
N PRO A 63 19.17 23.73 8.65
CA PRO A 63 18.78 25.02 8.10
C PRO A 63 19.16 26.20 9.01
N ARG A 64 19.38 25.95 10.30
CA ARG A 64 19.82 26.93 11.31
C ARG A 64 20.79 26.27 12.30
N HIS A 65 21.46 27.07 13.12
CA HIS A 65 22.45 26.57 14.08
C HIS A 65 21.83 25.70 15.18
N ASP A 66 20.59 26.01 15.58
CA ASP A 66 19.80 25.36 16.63
C ASP A 66 18.82 24.30 16.10
N ILE A 67 18.71 24.17 14.77
CA ILE A 67 17.79 23.23 14.11
C ILE A 67 18.60 22.33 13.20
N SER A 68 18.67 21.05 13.56
CA SER A 68 19.21 20.01 12.68
C SER A 68 18.26 18.83 12.57
N TYR A 69 18.40 18.13 11.46
CA TYR A 69 17.63 16.94 11.14
C TYR A 69 18.57 15.80 10.80
N ASP A 70 18.28 14.64 11.36
CA ASP A 70 18.92 13.39 10.99
C ASP A 70 18.19 12.81 9.77
N LEU A 71 18.95 12.21 8.86
CA LEU A 71 18.39 11.39 7.79
C LEU A 71 18.40 9.93 8.27
N VAL A 72 17.22 9.32 8.33
CA VAL A 72 17.05 7.93 8.77
C VAL A 72 16.65 7.09 7.58
N THR A 73 17.37 5.99 7.37
CA THR A 73 17.04 4.98 6.36
C THR A 73 16.34 3.82 7.06
N LEU A 74 15.17 3.44 6.55
CA LEU A 74 14.38 2.32 7.05
C LEU A 74 14.18 1.28 5.96
N GLU A 75 14.33 0.01 6.32
CA GLU A 75 13.88 -1.12 5.51
C GLU A 75 12.55 -1.64 6.08
N GLY A 76 11.57 -1.78 5.22
CA GLY A 76 10.28 -2.37 5.52
C GLY A 76 10.12 -3.73 4.85
N LYS A 77 9.50 -4.66 5.58
CA LYS A 77 9.13 -6.00 5.13
C LYS A 77 7.61 -6.14 5.22
N LEU A 78 6.98 -6.56 4.13
CA LEU A 78 5.57 -6.94 4.09
C LEU A 78 5.47 -8.42 3.71
N GLN A 79 5.03 -9.24 4.66
CA GLN A 79 4.79 -10.66 4.45
C GLN A 79 3.32 -10.88 4.14
N LEU A 80 3.03 -11.72 3.16
CA LEU A 80 1.69 -12.04 2.70
C LEU A 80 1.55 -13.55 2.66
N ARG A 81 0.38 -14.06 3.04
CA ARG A 81 0.05 -15.48 2.92
C ARG A 81 -1.37 -15.65 2.41
N ASN A 82 -1.52 -16.46 1.37
CA ASN A 82 -2.82 -16.86 0.86
C ASN A 82 -3.29 -18.16 1.54
N PHE A 83 -4.29 -18.07 2.40
CA PHE A 83 -4.97 -19.21 3.02
C PHE A 83 -6.15 -19.75 2.19
N GLU A 84 -6.47 -19.12 1.05
CA GLU A 84 -7.46 -19.66 0.12
C GLU A 84 -6.97 -20.97 -0.50
N ARG A 85 -7.93 -21.80 -0.89
CA ARG A 85 -7.68 -23.01 -1.69
C ARG A 85 -7.54 -22.72 -3.19
N ARG A 86 -7.48 -21.44 -3.57
CA ARG A 86 -7.37 -20.98 -4.96
C ARG A 86 -6.34 -19.87 -5.09
N GLU A 87 -5.87 -19.69 -6.33
CA GLU A 87 -5.03 -18.55 -6.69
C GLU A 87 -5.79 -17.24 -6.49
N THR A 88 -5.13 -16.25 -5.90
CA THR A 88 -5.72 -14.95 -5.59
C THR A 88 -4.79 -13.83 -6.04
N ARG A 89 -5.34 -12.87 -6.78
CA ARG A 89 -4.67 -11.62 -7.13
C ARG A 89 -4.92 -10.58 -6.04
N ILE A 90 -3.85 -9.97 -5.54
CA ILE A 90 -3.86 -9.01 -4.43
C ILE A 90 -3.28 -7.69 -4.94
N VAL A 91 -4.02 -6.60 -4.73
CA VAL A 91 -3.58 -5.22 -4.96
C VAL A 91 -3.21 -4.62 -3.60
N ILE A 92 -2.02 -4.06 -3.51
CA ILE A 92 -1.43 -3.57 -2.27
C ILE A 92 -1.10 -2.10 -2.46
N THR A 93 -1.52 -1.27 -1.50
CA THR A 93 -1.06 0.11 -1.36
C THR A 93 -0.48 0.26 0.04
N ASN A 94 0.83 0.45 0.14
CA ASN A 94 1.51 0.65 1.42
C ASN A 94 1.91 2.13 1.55
N PRO A 95 1.28 2.91 2.45
CA PRO A 95 1.75 4.27 2.76
C PRO A 95 3.15 4.24 3.37
N VAL A 96 4.00 5.17 2.95
CA VAL A 96 5.39 5.31 3.41
C VAL A 96 5.63 6.74 3.89
N PRO A 97 6.00 6.95 5.16
CA PRO A 97 6.24 8.28 5.74
C PRO A 97 7.66 8.77 5.42
N GLY A 98 7.95 8.90 4.13
CA GLY A 98 9.24 9.39 3.64
C GLY A 98 9.35 9.27 2.13
N LYS A 99 10.60 9.34 1.65
CA LYS A 99 10.94 9.11 0.25
C LYS A 99 11.34 7.64 0.08
N THR A 100 10.53 6.87 -0.63
CA THR A 100 10.93 5.52 -1.07
C THR A 100 12.12 5.61 -2.02
N ILE A 101 13.14 4.80 -1.77
CA ILE A 101 14.37 4.73 -2.58
C ILE A 101 14.49 3.41 -3.34
N GLU A 102 13.94 2.32 -2.80
CA GLU A 102 14.02 0.99 -3.40
C GLU A 102 12.78 0.16 -3.05
N THR A 103 12.41 -0.75 -3.95
CA THR A 103 11.29 -1.69 -3.77
C THR A 103 11.61 -3.02 -4.42
N SER A 104 11.21 -4.13 -3.82
CA SER A 104 11.22 -5.44 -4.49
C SER A 104 10.02 -5.60 -5.43
N ASP A 105 10.08 -6.62 -6.28
CA ASP A 105 8.93 -7.09 -7.08
C ASP A 105 8.29 -6.02 -7.98
N GLY A 106 9.06 -5.04 -8.43
CA GLY A 106 8.58 -3.97 -9.31
C GLY A 106 7.56 -3.03 -8.65
N GLY A 107 7.68 -2.81 -7.34
CA GLY A 107 6.81 -1.88 -6.60
C GLY A 107 6.73 -0.49 -7.25
N ALA A 108 5.51 -0.03 -7.52
CA ALA A 108 5.27 1.28 -8.09
C ALA A 108 5.35 2.35 -7.00
N ILE A 109 6.35 3.22 -7.08
CA ILE A 109 6.55 4.32 -6.12
C ILE A 109 5.67 5.50 -6.52
N SER A 110 4.91 6.04 -5.56
CA SER A 110 4.21 7.31 -5.70
C SER A 110 4.66 8.30 -4.62
N VAL A 111 4.58 9.59 -4.94
CA VAL A 111 4.80 10.69 -4.01
C VAL A 111 3.46 11.41 -3.82
N ASP A 112 3.15 11.78 -2.59
CA ASP A 112 1.98 12.61 -2.30
C ASP A 112 2.31 14.08 -2.64
N PRO A 113 1.71 14.67 -3.70
CA PRO A 113 2.03 16.03 -4.12
C PRO A 113 1.59 17.10 -3.10
N ASP A 114 0.66 16.77 -2.21
CA ASP A 114 0.18 17.69 -1.17
C ASP A 114 1.08 17.64 0.08
N LYS A 115 1.96 16.64 0.18
CA LYS A 115 2.86 16.41 1.32
C LYS A 115 4.31 16.35 0.85
N LEU A 116 4.83 17.50 0.43
CA LEU A 116 6.21 17.64 -0.06
C LEU A 116 7.16 18.30 0.95
N LYS A 117 6.66 18.87 2.05
CA LYS A 117 7.53 19.47 3.08
C LYS A 117 8.41 18.41 3.71
N LEU A 118 9.65 18.75 4.04
CA LEU A 118 10.69 17.82 4.46
C LEU A 118 10.24 16.80 5.53
N LEU A 119 9.58 17.27 6.59
CA LEU A 119 9.11 16.44 7.72
C LEU A 119 7.76 15.78 7.49
N GLU A 120 6.95 16.33 6.58
CA GLU A 120 5.63 15.83 6.25
C GLU A 120 5.68 14.88 5.04
N ARG A 121 6.85 14.78 4.40
CA ARG A 121 7.03 14.07 3.14
C ARG A 121 6.56 12.63 3.25
N CYS A 122 5.63 12.25 2.41
CA CYS A 122 5.19 10.87 2.30
C CYS A 122 4.83 10.49 0.87
N GLY A 123 4.54 9.21 0.71
CA GLY A 123 4.06 8.64 -0.53
C GLY A 123 3.50 7.25 -0.28
N SER A 124 3.49 6.43 -1.31
CA SER A 124 3.13 5.02 -1.17
C SER A 124 3.92 4.14 -2.11
N VAL A 125 3.94 2.85 -1.80
CA VAL A 125 4.39 1.82 -2.73
C VAL A 125 3.22 0.92 -3.06
N GLY A 126 2.97 0.77 -4.36
CA GLY A 126 1.92 -0.08 -4.91
C GLY A 126 2.48 -1.40 -5.43
N TRP A 127 1.83 -2.51 -5.12
CA TRP A 127 2.10 -3.80 -5.78
C TRP A 127 0.82 -4.44 -6.28
N THR A 128 0.97 -5.23 -7.34
CA THR A 128 -0.02 -6.24 -7.72
C THR A 128 0.68 -7.57 -7.75
N VAL A 129 0.26 -8.50 -6.89
CA VAL A 129 0.84 -9.84 -6.81
C VAL A 129 -0.23 -10.89 -6.98
N THR A 130 0.14 -12.03 -7.56
CA THR A 130 -0.71 -13.21 -7.64
C THR A 130 -0.08 -14.27 -6.75
N LEU A 131 -0.84 -14.80 -5.80
CA LEU A 131 -0.41 -15.86 -4.89
C LEU A 131 -1.25 -17.11 -5.13
N LYS A 132 -0.60 -18.25 -5.34
CA LYS A 132 -1.24 -19.56 -5.40
C LYS A 132 -1.85 -19.92 -4.04
N ALA A 133 -2.66 -20.96 -4.02
CA ALA A 133 -3.22 -21.51 -2.79
C ALA A 133 -2.11 -21.88 -1.80
N GLY A 134 -2.17 -21.38 -0.57
CA GLY A 134 -1.17 -21.63 0.48
C GLY A 134 0.14 -20.85 0.33
N GLU A 135 0.35 -20.08 -0.75
CA GLU A 135 1.62 -19.43 -1.04
C GLU A 135 1.91 -18.26 -0.08
N GLU A 136 3.18 -18.13 0.29
CA GLU A 136 3.73 -17.00 1.03
C GLU A 136 4.63 -16.15 0.14
N LYS A 137 4.54 -14.83 0.30
CA LYS A 137 5.39 -13.88 -0.41
C LYS A 137 5.87 -12.78 0.52
N THR A 138 7.13 -12.40 0.39
CA THR A 138 7.72 -11.26 1.08
C THR A 138 8.01 -10.15 0.08
N LEU A 139 7.45 -8.97 0.32
CA LEU A 139 7.77 -7.74 -0.38
C LEU A 139 8.65 -6.86 0.51
N ARG A 140 9.57 -6.11 -0.11
CA ARG A 140 10.48 -5.20 0.59
C ARG A 140 10.43 -3.81 -0.01
N TYR A 141 10.66 -2.82 0.82
CA TYR A 141 10.84 -1.44 0.40
C TYR A 141 11.80 -0.75 1.35
N THR A 142 12.61 0.15 0.81
CA THR A 142 13.53 0.98 1.58
C THR A 142 13.14 2.43 1.37
N TYR A 143 13.14 3.21 2.45
CA TYR A 143 12.82 4.62 2.38
C TYR A 143 13.66 5.44 3.33
N GLU A 144 13.81 6.71 3.00
CA GLU A 144 14.49 7.70 3.83
C GLU A 144 13.50 8.72 4.35
N ARG A 145 13.71 9.17 5.59
CA ARG A 145 12.96 10.31 6.14
C ARG A 145 13.83 11.17 7.04
N TYR A 146 13.50 12.46 7.09
CA TYR A 146 14.12 13.38 8.03
C TYR A 146 13.37 13.35 9.37
N VAL A 147 14.13 13.35 10.47
CA VAL A 147 13.61 13.51 11.83
C VAL A 147 14.41 14.60 12.54
N PRO A 148 13.84 15.36 13.48
CA PRO A 148 14.62 16.29 14.31
C PRO A 148 15.78 15.55 14.99
N SER A 149 16.99 16.10 14.92
CA SER A 149 18.13 15.60 15.69
C SER A 149 17.87 15.85 17.18
N HIS A 150 18.31 14.92 18.03
CA HIS A 150 18.42 15.15 19.47
C HIS A 150 19.77 15.78 19.84
#